data_AF-A0A0V0Y1X5-F1
#
_entry.id   AF-A0A0V0Y1X5-F1
#
_cell.length_a   1.000
_cell.length_b   1.000
_cell.length_c   1.000
_cell.angle_alpha   90.00
_cell.angle_beta   90.00
_cell.angle_gamma   90.00
#
_symmetry.space_group_name_H-M   'P 1'
#
loop_
_entity.id
_entity.type
_entity.pdbx_description
1 polymer ?
#
loop_
_entity_poly.entity_id
_entity_poly.type
_entity_poly.pdbx_seq_one_letter_code
_entity_poly.pdbx_strand_id
1 'polypeptide(L)'
;LSFVFSSDALDCGKQFAAILQGNCDQRCLQSTDLTLEEMLSLLQSGSLIKIVKSLKQKPLSTKEQLIRQLIRFSLSQTTLIGNLNDILKKKALAELGDCVKLSDDVQLAFLSAFHLFSPAEMSPNTATYPRSHVLTASLMYVSVCELENEMWNCWNSKKYTVCLHVGSRIRHLLDEELRLLSEKPCSVRLVHYQNFTAIVSLLRASTVLAQAFEKLKMYDKANAEFEHLISIDCQLAPAHRRSFWYERAILNYGRHLKLPKKAFELAADVIQDNTFDYYFRQRIYDRVMQMNLVDEDCEKQLAANIQTALDETIEIDVEIPEKVISALLLSKSMGLHSEGSVWLALFGLLCWNEIYDSTVEDVWISRYQTYPLDLYVGEMFWINRQKTFEKKFETLQCLSVQDIQSMLRASWREHEGINSIVKWDAFESSEMLEFLAYVCLQWIYFYPVHSIF
;
A
#
# COMPACT_ATOMS: atom_id res chain seq x y z
N LEU A 1 13.31 -12.09 -3.45
CA LEU A 1 13.48 -12.51 -4.87
C LEU A 1 14.71 -13.42 -5.06
N SER A 2 14.63 -14.75 -5.00
CA SER A 2 15.82 -15.59 -5.30
C SER A 2 15.95 -15.78 -6.82
N PHE A 3 16.94 -15.15 -7.45
CA PHE A 3 17.23 -15.37 -8.89
C PHE A 3 18.06 -16.65 -9.03
N VAL A 4 17.39 -17.76 -9.33
CA VAL A 4 18.05 -19.04 -9.62
C VAL A 4 17.67 -19.49 -11.02
N PHE A 5 18.69 -19.72 -11.85
CA PHE A 5 18.53 -20.10 -13.25
C PHE A 5 18.88 -21.58 -13.44
N SER A 6 18.07 -22.30 -14.22
CA SER A 6 18.40 -23.66 -14.70
C SER A 6 19.28 -23.59 -15.94
N SER A 7 20.24 -24.50 -16.08
CA SER A 7 21.26 -24.49 -17.16
C SER A 7 20.71 -24.52 -18.59
N ASP A 8 19.47 -24.97 -18.83
CA ASP A 8 18.88 -25.01 -20.19
C ASP A 8 18.71 -23.63 -20.84
N ALA A 9 18.92 -22.54 -20.09
CA ALA A 9 19.08 -21.17 -20.59
C ALA A 9 20.55 -20.87 -21.03
N LEU A 10 21.27 -21.86 -21.56
CA LEU A 10 22.74 -21.87 -21.71
C LEU A 10 23.32 -20.77 -22.63
N ASP A 11 22.50 -20.18 -23.51
CA ASP A 11 22.90 -18.99 -24.28
C ASP A 11 22.75 -17.67 -23.49
N CYS A 12 21.71 -17.56 -22.66
CA CYS A 12 21.56 -16.45 -21.71
C CYS A 12 22.56 -16.58 -20.55
N GLY A 13 22.88 -17.79 -20.09
CA GLY A 13 23.85 -18.05 -19.02
C GLY A 13 25.27 -17.61 -19.38
N LYS A 14 25.69 -17.77 -20.64
CA LYS A 14 26.97 -17.25 -21.15
C LYS A 14 26.97 -15.73 -21.28
N GLN A 15 25.86 -15.12 -21.71
CA GLN A 15 25.72 -13.65 -21.74
C GLN A 15 25.67 -13.05 -20.33
N PHE A 16 24.99 -13.70 -19.39
CA PHE A 16 24.92 -13.28 -17.99
C PHE A 16 26.25 -13.48 -17.27
N ALA A 17 26.93 -14.60 -17.52
CA ALA A 17 28.30 -14.84 -17.05
C ALA A 17 29.30 -13.86 -17.68
N ALA A 18 29.10 -13.40 -18.92
CA ALA A 18 29.94 -12.38 -19.55
C ALA A 18 29.64 -10.96 -19.02
N ILE A 19 28.37 -10.63 -18.75
CA ILE A 19 27.96 -9.38 -18.07
C ILE A 19 28.56 -9.32 -16.66
N LEU A 20 28.56 -10.46 -15.96
CA LEU A 20 29.16 -10.57 -14.63
C LEU A 20 30.69 -10.60 -14.70
N GLN A 21 31.33 -11.38 -15.57
CA GLN A 21 32.80 -11.39 -15.72
C GLN A 21 33.38 -10.05 -16.17
N GLY A 22 32.60 -9.21 -16.86
CA GLY A 22 33.01 -7.89 -17.30
C GLY A 22 33.08 -6.83 -16.19
N ASN A 23 32.33 -6.99 -15.07
CA ASN A 23 32.17 -5.94 -14.04
C ASN A 23 31.92 -6.45 -12.59
N CYS A 24 31.80 -7.74 -12.35
CA CYS A 24 31.53 -8.36 -11.06
C CYS A 24 32.50 -9.53 -10.83
N ASP A 25 33.30 -9.40 -9.78
CA ASP A 25 34.29 -10.38 -9.35
C ASP A 25 33.66 -11.79 -9.23
N GLN A 26 34.41 -12.88 -9.45
CA GLN A 26 33.92 -14.27 -9.34
C GLN A 26 33.25 -14.61 -7.98
N ARG A 27 33.38 -13.71 -6.98
CA ARG A 27 32.72 -13.73 -5.67
C ARG A 27 31.21 -13.42 -5.72
N CYS A 28 30.68 -12.85 -6.80
CA CYS A 28 29.25 -12.49 -6.96
C CYS A 28 28.35 -13.68 -7.30
N LEU A 29 28.93 -14.81 -7.69
CA LEU A 29 28.23 -16.06 -7.98
C LEU A 29 28.74 -17.12 -6.99
N GLN A 30 27.89 -17.53 -6.04
CA GLN A 30 28.26 -18.58 -5.10
C GLN A 30 27.88 -19.95 -5.65
N SER A 31 28.80 -20.92 -5.57
CA SER A 31 28.46 -22.33 -5.73
C SER A 31 27.61 -22.78 -4.54
N THR A 32 26.30 -22.60 -4.67
CA THR A 32 25.18 -23.28 -4.00
C THR A 32 25.28 -23.54 -2.49
N ASP A 33 25.10 -22.48 -1.69
CA ASP A 33 24.52 -22.61 -0.33
C ASP A 33 22.99 -22.43 -0.36
N LEU A 34 22.30 -23.19 -1.23
CA LEU A 34 20.84 -23.20 -1.28
C LEU A 34 20.28 -23.99 -0.08
N THR A 35 19.23 -23.47 0.53
CA THR A 35 18.42 -24.22 1.49
C THR A 35 17.69 -25.35 0.78
N LEU A 36 17.33 -26.41 1.52
CA LEU A 36 16.56 -27.52 0.96
C LEU A 36 15.24 -27.02 0.37
N GLU A 37 14.57 -26.07 1.03
CA GLU A 37 13.31 -25.51 0.56
C GLU A 37 13.46 -24.77 -0.77
N GLU A 38 14.49 -23.93 -0.92
CA GLU A 38 14.78 -23.24 -2.18
C GLU A 38 15.02 -24.26 -3.32
N MET A 39 15.84 -25.29 -3.08
CA MET A 39 16.12 -26.32 -4.07
C MET A 39 14.84 -27.04 -4.52
N LEU A 40 13.99 -27.44 -3.57
CA LEU A 40 12.73 -28.10 -3.87
C LEU A 40 11.73 -27.18 -4.58
N SER A 41 11.75 -25.88 -4.28
CA SER A 41 10.87 -24.89 -4.92
C SER A 41 11.17 -24.69 -6.41
N LEU A 42 12.42 -24.86 -6.82
CA LEU A 42 12.89 -24.73 -8.21
C LEU A 42 12.54 -25.95 -9.06
N LEU A 43 12.42 -27.12 -8.44
CA LEU A 43 12.09 -28.35 -9.14
C LEU A 43 10.66 -28.34 -9.71
N GLN A 44 10.49 -28.95 -10.88
CA GLN A 44 9.19 -29.25 -11.45
C GLN A 44 8.49 -30.38 -10.68
N SER A 45 7.15 -30.43 -10.72
CA SER A 45 6.36 -31.44 -10.00
C SER A 45 6.80 -32.88 -10.32
N GLY A 46 7.20 -33.15 -11.57
CA GLY A 46 7.72 -34.46 -11.99
C GLY A 46 8.97 -34.88 -11.21
N SER A 47 9.95 -34.00 -11.06
CA SER A 47 11.19 -34.26 -10.30
C SER A 47 10.91 -34.43 -8.81
N LEU A 48 10.01 -33.62 -8.24
CA LEU A 48 9.58 -33.79 -6.85
C LEU A 48 8.93 -35.16 -6.62
N ILE A 49 8.06 -35.61 -7.53
CA ILE A 49 7.46 -36.95 -7.48
C ILE A 49 8.53 -38.05 -7.54
N LYS A 50 9.54 -37.92 -8.40
CA LYS A 50 10.66 -38.87 -8.44
C LYS A 50 11.39 -38.96 -7.10
N ILE A 51 11.70 -37.80 -6.48
CA ILE A 51 12.36 -37.74 -5.18
C ILE A 51 11.49 -38.45 -4.13
N VAL A 52 10.20 -38.11 -4.04
CA VAL A 52 9.26 -38.73 -3.09
C VAL A 52 9.16 -40.24 -3.28
N LYS A 53 9.03 -40.72 -4.52
CA LYS A 53 9.02 -42.16 -4.83
C LYS A 53 10.34 -42.84 -4.46
N SER A 54 11.48 -42.18 -4.63
CA SER A 54 12.79 -42.73 -4.26
C SER A 54 12.94 -42.94 -2.75
N LEU A 55 12.14 -42.23 -1.94
CA LEU A 55 12.06 -42.38 -0.48
C LEU A 55 11.00 -43.40 -0.05
N LYS A 56 10.41 -44.13 -1.02
CA LYS A 56 9.31 -45.08 -0.80
C LYS A 56 8.07 -44.45 -0.17
N GLN A 57 7.86 -43.16 -0.39
CA GLN A 57 6.68 -42.42 0.07
C GLN A 57 5.67 -42.30 -1.08
N LYS A 58 4.37 -42.28 -0.75
CA LYS A 58 3.32 -42.01 -1.74
C LYS A 58 3.30 -40.50 -2.04
N PRO A 59 3.41 -40.08 -3.31
CA PRO A 59 3.39 -38.66 -3.69
C PRO A 59 2.01 -38.05 -3.45
N LEU A 60 2.01 -36.84 -2.88
CA LEU A 60 0.83 -35.99 -2.78
C LEU A 60 0.54 -35.28 -4.13
N SER A 61 -0.65 -34.68 -4.25
CA SER A 61 -1.17 -34.25 -5.55
C SER A 61 -0.61 -32.93 -6.07
N THR A 62 -0.27 -31.99 -5.18
CA THR A 62 0.23 -30.67 -5.60
C THR A 62 1.72 -30.49 -5.34
N LYS A 63 2.37 -29.61 -6.13
CA LYS A 63 3.79 -29.23 -5.95
C LYS A 63 4.08 -28.79 -4.52
N GLU A 64 3.24 -27.93 -3.95
CA GLU A 64 3.39 -27.42 -2.59
C GLU A 64 3.24 -28.51 -1.52
N GLN A 65 2.32 -29.46 -1.74
CA GLN A 65 2.18 -30.62 -0.84
C GLN A 65 3.40 -31.53 -0.91
N LEU A 66 3.96 -31.77 -2.10
CA LEU A 66 5.19 -32.56 -2.29
C LEU A 66 6.39 -31.90 -1.60
N ILE A 67 6.55 -30.58 -1.75
CA ILE A 67 7.62 -29.82 -1.06
C ILE A 67 7.46 -29.96 0.46
N ARG A 68 6.26 -29.72 1.00
CA ARG A 68 5.98 -29.86 2.44
C ARG A 68 6.20 -31.29 2.94
N GLN A 69 5.84 -32.30 2.14
CA GLN A 69 6.07 -33.71 2.47
C GLN A 69 7.57 -33.98 2.63
N LEU A 70 8.39 -33.50 1.70
CA LEU A 70 9.85 -33.68 1.73
C LEU A 70 10.51 -32.90 2.88
N ILE A 71 10.07 -31.68 3.17
CA ILE A 71 10.56 -30.90 4.32
C ILE A 71 10.18 -31.58 5.64
N ARG A 72 8.92 -32.02 5.81
CA ARG A 72 8.53 -32.77 7.02
C ARG A 72 9.30 -34.08 7.17
N PHE A 73 9.56 -34.74 6.05
CA PHE A 73 10.36 -35.96 6.05
C PHE A 73 11.79 -35.66 6.53
N SER A 74 12.41 -34.56 6.07
CA SER A 74 13.75 -34.16 6.49
C SER A 74 13.86 -33.88 7.99
N LEU A 75 12.78 -33.40 8.63
CA LEU A 75 12.73 -33.05 10.05
C LEU A 75 12.34 -34.22 10.97
N SER A 76 11.78 -35.31 10.44
CA SER A 76 11.15 -36.36 11.27
C SER A 76 12.07 -37.52 11.67
N GLN A 77 13.27 -37.64 11.10
CA GLN A 77 14.21 -38.73 11.42
C GLN A 77 15.63 -38.21 11.70
N THR A 78 16.07 -38.34 12.95
CA THR A 78 17.50 -38.26 13.30
C THR A 78 18.13 -39.62 13.02
N THR A 79 18.74 -39.80 11.84
CA THR A 79 19.43 -41.05 11.50
C THR A 79 20.88 -41.08 12.01
N LEU A 80 21.30 -42.23 12.54
CA LEU A 80 22.67 -42.53 13.03
C LEU A 80 23.78 -42.46 11.94
N ILE A 81 23.41 -42.21 10.68
CA ILE A 81 24.32 -42.18 9.52
C ILE A 81 23.90 -41.00 8.63
N GLY A 82 24.33 -39.80 8.99
CA GLY A 82 24.15 -38.58 8.18
C GLY A 82 22.81 -37.86 8.36
N ASN A 83 22.84 -36.56 8.05
CA ASN A 83 21.70 -35.67 8.12
C ASN A 83 20.77 -35.90 6.91
N LEU A 84 19.51 -36.27 7.15
CA LEU A 84 18.52 -36.51 6.10
C LEU A 84 18.28 -35.27 5.21
N ASN A 85 18.50 -34.08 5.77
CA ASN A 85 18.51 -32.83 5.02
C ASN A 85 19.56 -32.87 3.89
N ASP A 86 20.79 -33.31 4.18
CA ASP A 86 21.89 -33.38 3.21
C ASP A 86 21.61 -34.40 2.10
N ILE A 87 20.97 -35.53 2.45
CA ILE A 87 20.56 -36.54 1.46
C ILE A 87 19.53 -35.96 0.50
N LEU A 88 18.55 -35.22 1.03
CA LEU A 88 17.53 -34.57 0.21
C LEU A 88 18.12 -33.42 -0.61
N LYS A 89 19.05 -32.63 -0.07
CA LYS A 89 19.79 -31.61 -0.83
C LYS A 89 20.55 -32.24 -1.99
N LYS A 90 21.26 -33.36 -1.78
CA LYS A 90 21.97 -34.09 -2.85
C LYS A 90 21.01 -34.59 -3.94
N LYS A 91 19.87 -35.16 -3.55
CA LYS A 91 18.84 -35.62 -4.50
C LYS A 91 18.21 -34.46 -5.28
N ALA A 92 17.94 -33.34 -4.60
CA ALA A 92 17.40 -32.15 -5.24
C ALA A 92 18.42 -31.55 -6.21
N LEU A 93 19.69 -31.46 -5.83
CA LEU A 93 20.77 -30.97 -6.69
C LEU A 93 20.93 -31.82 -7.95
N ALA A 94 20.84 -33.15 -7.81
CA ALA A 94 20.94 -34.07 -8.95
C ALA A 94 19.80 -33.90 -9.96
N GLU A 95 18.59 -33.51 -9.52
CA GLU A 95 17.47 -33.21 -10.42
C GLU A 95 17.52 -31.76 -10.95
N LEU A 96 18.15 -30.83 -10.22
CA LEU A 96 18.29 -29.42 -10.61
C LEU A 96 19.37 -29.21 -11.67
N GLY A 97 20.45 -30.00 -11.63
CA GLY A 97 21.64 -29.77 -12.46
C GLY A 97 22.42 -28.53 -12.01
N ASP A 98 23.19 -27.95 -12.94
CA ASP A 98 23.98 -26.76 -12.66
C ASP A 98 23.07 -25.56 -12.39
N CYS A 99 23.15 -25.02 -11.18
CA CYS A 99 22.38 -23.86 -10.73
C CYS A 99 23.31 -22.76 -10.23
N VAL A 100 22.95 -21.53 -10.54
CA VAL A 100 23.65 -20.33 -10.07
C VAL A 100 22.66 -19.45 -9.33
N LYS A 101 23.05 -18.99 -8.13
CA LYS A 101 22.34 -17.97 -7.36
C LYS A 101 23.18 -16.69 -7.37
N LEU A 102 22.54 -15.55 -7.61
CA LEU A 102 23.17 -14.25 -7.35
C LEU A 102 23.49 -14.14 -5.86
N SER A 103 24.69 -13.67 -5.49
CA SER A 103 25.03 -13.48 -4.08
C SER A 103 24.04 -12.52 -3.40
N ASP A 104 23.65 -12.81 -2.16
CA ASP A 104 22.70 -12.01 -1.40
C ASP A 104 23.16 -10.55 -1.26
N ASP A 105 24.46 -10.30 -1.13
CA ASP A 105 25.03 -8.94 -1.05
C ASP A 105 24.81 -8.12 -2.33
N VAL A 106 25.03 -8.72 -3.50
CA VAL A 106 24.79 -8.06 -4.80
C VAL A 106 23.31 -7.80 -4.98
N GLN A 107 22.46 -8.78 -4.65
CA GLN A 107 21.03 -8.60 -4.69
C GLN A 107 20.57 -7.44 -3.79
N LEU A 108 21.08 -7.40 -2.56
CA LEU A 108 20.76 -6.36 -1.59
C LEU A 108 21.24 -4.98 -2.07
N ALA A 109 22.42 -4.91 -2.70
CA ALA A 109 22.92 -3.66 -3.28
C ALA A 109 22.01 -3.14 -4.40
N PHE A 110 21.57 -4.00 -5.31
CA PHE A 110 20.64 -3.62 -6.38
C PHE A 110 19.25 -3.26 -5.85
N LEU A 111 18.70 -4.02 -4.90
CA LEU A 111 17.42 -3.70 -4.26
C LEU A 111 17.51 -2.37 -3.53
N SER A 112 18.59 -2.12 -2.79
CA SER A 112 18.81 -0.85 -2.09
C SER A 112 18.89 0.32 -3.07
N ALA A 113 19.60 0.16 -4.19
CA ALA A 113 19.62 1.16 -5.25
C ALA A 113 18.21 1.37 -5.82
N PHE A 114 17.47 0.30 -6.12
CA PHE A 114 16.12 0.41 -6.66
C PHE A 114 15.17 1.17 -5.72
N HIS A 115 15.17 0.85 -4.43
CA HIS A 115 14.37 1.58 -3.43
C HIS A 115 14.82 3.04 -3.27
N LEU A 116 16.11 3.35 -3.45
CA LEU A 116 16.61 4.74 -3.42
C LEU A 116 16.23 5.54 -4.68
N PHE A 117 16.04 4.90 -5.83
CA PHE A 117 15.75 5.57 -7.10
C PHE A 117 14.27 5.52 -7.51
N SER A 118 13.47 4.63 -6.92
CA SER A 118 12.03 4.47 -7.15
C SER A 118 11.21 5.28 -6.14
N PRO A 119 10.61 6.41 -6.54
CA PRO A 119 9.90 7.32 -5.64
C PRO A 119 8.64 6.73 -4.98
N ALA A 120 8.09 5.62 -5.47
CA ALA A 120 6.97 4.95 -4.80
C ALA A 120 7.38 4.24 -3.50
N GLU A 121 8.69 4.06 -3.28
CA GLU A 121 9.24 3.23 -2.21
C GLU A 121 10.55 3.82 -1.64
N MET A 122 10.74 5.14 -1.59
CA MET A 122 11.95 5.71 -0.98
C MET A 122 11.99 5.57 0.54
N SER A 123 13.13 5.89 1.17
CA SER A 123 13.21 6.14 2.62
C SER A 123 13.75 7.53 2.95
N PRO A 124 13.08 8.31 3.83
CA PRO A 124 13.47 9.68 4.11
C PRO A 124 14.46 9.80 5.26
N ASN A 125 14.89 8.66 5.81
CA ASN A 125 15.79 8.60 6.97
C ASN A 125 17.21 9.11 6.64
N THR A 126 17.42 9.69 5.46
CA THR A 126 18.71 10.15 4.95
C THR A 126 19.14 11.51 5.48
N ALA A 127 18.21 12.33 6.01
CA ALA A 127 18.51 13.73 6.35
C ALA A 127 19.10 13.98 7.76
N THR A 128 18.95 13.05 8.72
CA THR A 128 19.24 13.35 10.15
C THR A 128 20.23 12.42 10.83
N TYR A 129 20.76 11.42 10.13
CA TYR A 129 21.63 10.40 10.73
C TYR A 129 23.10 10.54 10.30
N PRO A 130 24.06 10.17 11.17
CA PRO A 130 25.43 9.91 10.74
C PRO A 130 25.44 8.86 9.63
N ARG A 131 26.33 8.95 8.64
CA ARG A 131 26.35 8.11 7.42
C ARG A 131 26.23 6.60 7.69
N SER A 132 26.77 6.08 8.79
CA SER A 132 26.64 4.67 9.19
C SER A 132 25.20 4.28 9.55
N HIS A 133 24.49 5.14 10.29
CA HIS A 133 23.10 4.93 10.67
C HIS A 133 22.13 5.12 9.51
N VAL A 134 22.45 5.98 8.53
CA VAL A 134 21.68 6.13 7.29
C VAL A 134 21.65 4.81 6.53
N LEU A 135 22.80 4.17 6.35
CA LEU A 135 22.88 2.89 5.65
C LEU A 135 22.08 1.80 6.36
N THR A 136 22.19 1.69 7.68
CA THR A 136 21.42 0.71 8.46
C THR A 136 19.91 0.97 8.37
N ALA A 137 19.47 2.22 8.48
CA ALA A 137 18.06 2.58 8.37
C ALA A 137 17.51 2.32 6.95
N SER A 138 18.29 2.59 5.91
CA SER A 138 17.92 2.27 4.52
C SER A 138 17.82 0.76 4.30
N LEU A 139 18.78 -0.03 4.78
CA LEU A 139 18.75 -1.50 4.66
C LEU A 139 17.59 -2.13 5.43
N MET A 140 17.27 -1.60 6.61
CA MET A 140 16.11 -2.03 7.39
C MET A 140 14.82 -1.72 6.65
N TYR A 141 14.69 -0.52 6.10
CA TYR A 141 13.53 -0.14 5.31
C TYR A 141 13.35 -1.04 4.08
N VAL A 142 14.41 -1.31 3.31
CA VAL A 142 14.39 -2.26 2.17
C VAL A 142 13.90 -3.64 2.62
N SER A 143 14.43 -4.14 3.74
CA SER A 143 14.04 -5.44 4.28
C SER A 143 12.56 -5.50 4.68
N VAL A 144 12.04 -4.39 5.24
CA VAL A 144 10.62 -4.25 5.58
C VAL A 144 9.75 -4.17 4.32
N CYS A 145 10.18 -3.45 3.28
CA CYS A 145 9.44 -3.38 2.02
C CYS A 145 9.31 -4.76 1.36
N GLU A 146 10.39 -5.55 1.35
CA GLU A 146 10.33 -6.94 0.84
C GLU A 146 9.36 -7.79 1.66
N LEU A 147 9.32 -7.62 3.00
CA LEU A 147 8.39 -8.34 3.87
C LEU A 147 6.93 -7.90 3.66
N GLU A 148 6.69 -6.60 3.47
CA GLU A 148 5.38 -6.07 3.10
C GLU A 148 4.93 -6.64 1.74
N ASN A 149 5.82 -6.71 0.75
CA ASN A 149 5.53 -7.29 -0.54
C ASN A 149 5.21 -8.79 -0.43
N GLU A 150 5.95 -9.55 0.39
CA GLU A 150 5.63 -10.95 0.70
C GLU A 150 4.21 -11.08 1.27
N MET A 151 3.82 -10.17 2.18
CA MET A 151 2.49 -10.12 2.77
C MET A 151 1.40 -9.89 1.73
N TRP A 152 1.57 -8.90 0.85
CA TRP A 152 0.65 -8.59 -0.25
C TRP A 152 0.55 -9.74 -1.26
N ASN A 153 1.67 -10.37 -1.60
CA ASN A 153 1.69 -11.52 -2.51
C ASN A 153 0.89 -12.70 -1.94
N CYS A 154 1.05 -12.98 -0.64
CA CYS A 154 0.25 -13.99 0.05
C CYS A 154 -1.23 -13.62 0.07
N TRP A 155 -1.55 -12.35 0.34
CA TRP A 155 -2.92 -11.84 0.39
C TRP A 155 -3.63 -11.93 -0.97
N ASN A 156 -3.00 -11.42 -2.03
CA ASN A 156 -3.51 -11.44 -3.40
C ASN A 156 -3.69 -12.87 -3.92
N SER A 157 -2.81 -13.79 -3.49
CA SER A 157 -2.92 -15.22 -3.77
C SER A 157 -3.96 -15.94 -2.90
N LYS A 158 -4.70 -15.24 -2.04
CA LYS A 158 -5.68 -15.78 -1.09
C LYS A 158 -5.11 -16.82 -0.12
N LYS A 159 -3.79 -16.79 0.13
CA LYS A 159 -3.06 -17.67 1.05
C LYS A 159 -3.08 -17.11 2.47
N TYR A 160 -4.29 -16.86 3.02
CA TYR A 160 -4.46 -16.13 4.30
C TYR A 160 -3.79 -16.80 5.51
N THR A 161 -3.67 -18.13 5.52
CA THR A 161 -2.93 -18.83 6.59
C THR A 161 -1.43 -18.57 6.54
N VAL A 162 -0.87 -18.32 5.36
CA VAL A 162 0.53 -17.92 5.18
C VAL A 162 0.73 -16.46 5.60
N CYS A 163 -0.26 -15.58 5.32
CA CYS A 163 -0.26 -14.21 5.83
C CYS A 163 -0.09 -14.16 7.36
N LEU A 164 -0.65 -15.11 8.12
CA LEU A 164 -0.46 -15.17 9.57
C LEU A 164 1.01 -15.43 9.99
N HIS A 165 1.74 -16.23 9.21
CA HIS A 165 3.15 -16.53 9.49
C HIS A 165 4.06 -15.35 9.15
N VAL A 166 3.83 -14.70 8.01
CA VAL A 166 4.54 -13.47 7.63
C VAL A 166 4.20 -12.35 8.63
N GLY A 167 2.92 -12.26 8.98
CA GLY A 167 2.39 -11.29 9.92
C GLY A 167 3.00 -11.34 11.32
N SER A 168 3.36 -12.52 11.85
CA SER A 168 4.02 -12.58 13.15
C SER A 168 5.40 -11.92 13.17
N ARG A 169 6.14 -12.01 12.04
CA ARG A 169 7.42 -11.31 11.86
C ARG A 169 7.21 -9.79 11.73
N ILE A 170 6.20 -9.39 10.95
CA ILE A 170 5.81 -7.97 10.82
C ILE A 170 5.47 -7.38 12.18
N ARG A 171 4.66 -8.09 12.99
CA ARG A 171 4.26 -7.64 14.32
C ARG A 171 5.46 -7.42 15.23
N HIS A 172 6.38 -8.39 15.29
CA HIS A 172 7.59 -8.26 16.09
C HIS A 172 8.43 -7.04 15.69
N LEU A 173 8.63 -6.83 14.38
CA LEU A 173 9.38 -5.68 13.87
C LEU A 173 8.66 -4.35 14.15
N LEU A 174 7.33 -4.32 14.06
CA LEU A 174 6.53 -3.14 14.41
C LEU A 174 6.71 -2.77 15.88
N ASP A 175 6.59 -3.74 16.79
CA ASP A 175 6.77 -3.51 18.23
C ASP A 175 8.19 -3.03 18.54
N GLU A 176 9.20 -3.58 17.88
CA GLU A 176 10.60 -3.17 18.03
C GLU A 176 10.84 -1.74 17.55
N GLU A 177 10.33 -1.38 16.35
CA GLU A 177 10.43 -0.03 15.80
C GLU A 177 9.72 1.01 16.68
N LEU A 178 8.52 0.70 17.17
CA LEU A 178 7.78 1.58 18.08
C LEU A 178 8.57 1.81 19.38
N ARG A 179 9.17 0.75 19.94
CA ARG A 179 10.03 0.86 21.13
C ARG A 179 11.23 1.77 20.86
N LEU A 180 11.93 1.57 19.73
CA LEU A 180 13.09 2.40 19.36
C LEU A 180 12.72 3.87 19.18
N LEU A 181 11.58 4.16 18.55
CA LEU A 181 11.07 5.52 18.37
C LEU A 181 10.72 6.18 19.71
N SER A 182 10.22 5.41 20.69
CA SER A 182 9.93 5.92 22.04
C SER A 182 11.19 6.27 22.83
N GLU A 183 12.28 5.51 22.64
CA GLU A 183 13.57 5.73 23.32
C GLU A 183 14.37 6.89 22.70
N LYS A 184 14.24 7.10 21.40
CA LYS A 184 14.92 8.17 20.65
C LYS A 184 13.96 8.81 19.65
N PRO A 185 13.23 9.87 20.07
CA PRO A 185 12.38 10.62 19.17
C PRO A 185 13.23 11.20 18.02
N CYS A 186 12.94 10.80 16.79
CA CYS A 186 13.63 11.35 15.63
C CYS A 186 13.26 12.84 15.49
N SER A 187 14.24 13.72 15.34
CA SER A 187 13.99 15.14 15.06
C SER A 187 13.19 15.29 13.76
N VAL A 188 12.14 16.11 13.82
CA VAL A 188 11.23 16.60 12.76
C VAL A 188 11.48 15.96 11.39
N ARG A 189 10.66 14.97 11.03
CA ARG A 189 10.55 14.50 9.65
C ARG A 189 9.56 15.39 8.92
N LEU A 190 9.91 15.86 7.72
CA LEU A 190 8.94 16.52 6.85
C LEU A 190 7.78 15.54 6.60
N VAL A 191 6.54 15.99 6.76
CA VAL A 191 5.36 15.11 6.81
C VAL A 191 5.19 14.32 5.51
N HIS A 192 5.59 14.89 4.37
CA HIS A 192 5.51 14.24 3.05
C HIS A 192 6.48 13.08 2.85
N TYR A 193 7.42 12.91 3.77
CA TYR A 193 8.35 11.80 3.79
C TYR A 193 7.87 10.63 4.66
N GLN A 194 6.84 10.82 5.51
CA GLN A 194 6.41 9.78 6.44
C GLN A 194 6.02 8.47 5.76
N ASN A 195 5.44 8.54 4.56
CA ASN A 195 5.01 7.36 3.79
C ASN A 195 6.16 6.40 3.42
N PHE A 196 7.39 6.89 3.49
CA PHE A 196 8.62 6.24 3.04
C PHE A 196 9.39 5.61 4.21
N THR A 197 8.71 5.26 5.30
CA THR A 197 9.38 4.82 6.53
C THR A 197 9.09 3.36 6.83
N ALA A 198 10.03 2.70 7.52
CA ALA A 198 9.88 1.30 7.91
C ALA A 198 8.59 1.12 8.73
N ILE A 199 8.33 2.05 9.66
CA ILE A 199 7.12 2.07 10.46
C ILE A 199 5.85 2.11 9.59
N VAL A 200 5.78 2.97 8.57
CA VAL A 200 4.59 3.05 7.72
C VAL A 200 4.38 1.81 6.86
N SER A 201 5.45 1.20 6.35
CA SER A 201 5.38 -0.08 5.65
C SER A 201 4.92 -1.22 6.57
N LEU A 202 5.42 -1.25 7.81
CA LEU A 202 4.97 -2.20 8.84
C LEU A 202 3.49 -2.00 9.21
N LEU A 203 3.01 -0.75 9.33
CA LEU A 203 1.60 -0.45 9.59
C LEU A 203 0.68 -0.94 8.45
N ARG A 204 1.09 -0.75 7.18
CA ARG A 204 0.37 -1.29 6.03
C ARG A 204 0.32 -2.82 6.08
N ALA A 205 1.45 -3.47 6.31
CA ALA A 205 1.53 -4.93 6.35
C ALA A 205 0.74 -5.52 7.55
N SER A 206 0.76 -4.87 8.71
CA SER A 206 -0.06 -5.22 9.87
C SER A 206 -1.56 -5.05 9.62
N THR A 207 -1.96 -4.08 8.80
CA THR A 207 -3.36 -3.94 8.38
C THR A 207 -3.82 -5.17 7.59
N VAL A 208 -2.96 -5.67 6.68
CA VAL A 208 -3.23 -6.90 5.91
C VAL A 208 -3.30 -8.12 6.83
N LEU A 209 -2.51 -8.15 7.92
CA LEU A 209 -2.57 -9.22 8.94
C LEU A 209 -3.94 -9.26 9.63
N ALA A 210 -4.44 -8.11 10.08
CA ALA A 210 -5.77 -8.00 10.68
C ALA A 210 -6.85 -8.49 9.70
N GLN A 211 -6.78 -8.06 8.44
CA GLN A 211 -7.71 -8.51 7.39
C GLN A 211 -7.59 -10.01 7.09
N ALA A 212 -6.39 -10.61 7.18
CA ALA A 212 -6.20 -12.04 7.00
C ALA A 212 -6.91 -12.84 8.11
N PHE A 213 -6.86 -12.38 9.36
CA PHE A 213 -7.66 -12.96 10.43
C PHE A 213 -9.17 -12.86 10.13
N GLU A 214 -9.66 -11.73 9.60
CA GLU A 214 -11.07 -11.60 9.20
C GLU A 214 -11.46 -12.60 8.10
N LYS A 215 -10.61 -12.79 7.08
CA LYS A 215 -10.85 -13.78 6.01
C LYS A 215 -10.91 -15.21 6.54
N LEU A 216 -10.21 -15.48 7.64
CA LEU A 216 -10.23 -16.76 8.35
C LEU A 216 -11.33 -16.84 9.42
N LYS A 217 -12.20 -15.83 9.54
CA LYS A 217 -13.26 -15.72 10.55
C LYS A 217 -12.76 -15.73 12.00
N MET A 218 -11.49 -15.36 12.20
CA MET A 218 -10.86 -15.23 13.51
C MET A 218 -11.02 -13.79 14.02
N TYR A 219 -12.28 -13.37 14.21
CA TYR A 219 -12.63 -11.97 14.47
C TYR A 219 -12.07 -11.44 15.82
N ASP A 220 -11.86 -12.33 16.78
CA ASP A 220 -11.22 -12.04 18.06
C ASP A 220 -9.77 -11.58 17.85
N LYS A 221 -9.02 -12.32 17.03
CA LYS A 221 -7.63 -11.97 16.69
C LYS A 221 -7.57 -10.77 15.76
N ALA A 222 -8.47 -10.68 14.79
CA ALA A 222 -8.55 -9.50 13.92
C ALA A 222 -8.75 -8.22 14.73
N ASN A 223 -9.64 -8.22 15.72
CA ASN A 223 -9.85 -7.06 16.57
C ASN A 223 -8.69 -6.77 17.52
N ALA A 224 -8.02 -7.79 18.07
CA ALA A 224 -6.80 -7.56 18.83
C ALA A 224 -5.71 -6.88 17.98
N GLU A 225 -5.62 -7.24 16.70
CA GLU A 225 -4.70 -6.58 15.76
C GLU A 225 -5.11 -5.13 15.47
N PHE A 226 -6.39 -4.87 15.17
CA PHE A 226 -6.89 -3.51 14.94
C PHE A 226 -6.78 -2.61 16.17
N GLU A 227 -7.10 -3.10 17.38
CA GLU A 227 -6.96 -2.34 18.62
C GLU A 227 -5.51 -1.95 18.89
N HIS A 228 -4.56 -2.87 18.63
CA HIS A 228 -3.15 -2.52 18.72
C HIS A 228 -2.77 -1.42 17.73
N LEU A 229 -3.22 -1.51 16.47
CA LEU A 229 -2.96 -0.46 15.47
C LEU A 229 -3.57 0.89 15.86
N ILE A 230 -4.79 0.86 16.40
CA ILE A 230 -5.49 2.06 16.91
C ILE A 230 -4.74 2.70 18.07
N SER A 231 -4.09 1.89 18.94
CA SER A 231 -3.34 2.38 20.10
C SER A 231 -2.02 3.09 19.76
N ILE A 232 -1.56 3.01 18.51
CA ILE A 232 -0.33 3.66 18.06
C ILE A 232 -0.55 5.17 17.97
N ASP A 233 0.47 5.94 18.39
CA ASP A 233 0.48 7.40 18.35
C ASP A 233 -0.02 7.96 17.01
N CYS A 234 -0.95 8.92 17.07
CA CYS A 234 -1.58 9.51 15.91
C CYS A 234 -0.61 10.28 15.00
N GLN A 235 0.56 10.68 15.49
CA GLN A 235 1.63 11.27 14.67
C GLN A 235 2.31 10.24 13.75
N LEU A 236 2.29 8.95 14.13
CA LEU A 236 2.82 7.85 13.33
C LEU A 236 1.73 7.22 12.44
N ALA A 237 0.49 7.22 12.94
CA ALA A 237 -0.69 6.72 12.24
C ALA A 237 -1.73 7.84 12.08
N PRO A 238 -1.62 8.68 11.03
CA PRO A 238 -2.57 9.77 10.81
C PRO A 238 -4.01 9.27 10.61
N ALA A 239 -4.98 10.17 10.83
CA ALA A 239 -6.41 9.87 10.90
C ALA A 239 -6.93 9.06 9.70
N HIS A 240 -6.48 9.33 8.48
CA HIS A 240 -6.91 8.59 7.28
C HIS A 240 -6.57 7.08 7.32
N ARG A 241 -5.56 6.66 8.08
CA ARG A 241 -5.25 5.23 8.28
C ARG A 241 -6.05 4.63 9.43
N ARG A 242 -6.14 5.37 10.54
CA ARG A 242 -6.89 4.94 11.73
C ARG A 242 -8.38 4.78 11.43
N SER A 243 -8.93 5.59 10.54
CA SER A 243 -10.35 5.55 10.15
C SER A 243 -10.76 4.15 9.67
N PHE A 244 -9.94 3.53 8.81
CA PHE A 244 -10.16 2.16 8.36
C PHE A 244 -10.13 1.17 9.53
N TRP A 245 -9.16 1.26 10.44
CA TRP A 245 -9.04 0.33 11.57
C TRP A 245 -10.22 0.43 12.53
N TYR A 246 -10.62 1.64 12.91
CA TYR A 246 -11.82 1.88 13.74
C TYR A 246 -13.07 1.31 13.06
N GLU A 247 -13.26 1.61 11.77
CA GLU A 247 -14.41 1.15 11.02
C GLU A 247 -14.52 -0.38 10.99
N ARG A 248 -13.40 -1.09 10.80
CA ARG A 248 -13.33 -2.56 10.84
C ARG A 248 -13.54 -3.11 12.24
N ALA A 249 -12.89 -2.54 13.25
CA ALA A 249 -12.98 -2.99 14.64
C ALA A 249 -14.41 -2.86 15.19
N ILE A 250 -15.08 -1.74 14.95
CA ILE A 250 -16.47 -1.48 15.32
C ILE A 250 -17.40 -2.49 14.65
N LEU A 251 -17.24 -2.71 13.34
CA LEU A 251 -18.03 -3.70 12.59
C LEU A 251 -17.87 -5.11 13.17
N ASN A 252 -16.63 -5.52 13.45
CA ASN A 252 -16.33 -6.84 14.01
C ASN A 252 -16.90 -7.00 15.41
N TYR A 253 -16.78 -5.99 16.28
CA TYR A 253 -17.39 -6.03 17.61
C TYR A 253 -18.91 -6.09 17.54
N GLY A 254 -19.54 -5.24 16.73
CA GLY A 254 -20.99 -5.15 16.63
C GLY A 254 -21.64 -6.37 15.99
N ARG A 255 -21.10 -6.84 14.85
CA ARG A 255 -21.76 -7.89 14.04
C ARG A 255 -21.22 -9.29 14.28
N HIS A 256 -19.90 -9.43 14.38
CA HIS A 256 -19.26 -10.76 14.37
C HIS A 256 -19.05 -11.30 15.79
N LEU A 257 -18.51 -10.48 16.70
CA LEU A 257 -18.24 -10.84 18.09
C LEU A 257 -19.44 -10.62 19.01
N LYS A 258 -20.42 -9.80 18.58
CA LYS A 258 -21.63 -9.45 19.35
C LYS A 258 -21.29 -8.83 20.72
N LEU A 259 -20.33 -7.90 20.72
CA LEU A 259 -19.90 -7.12 21.88
C LEU A 259 -20.28 -5.64 21.66
N PRO A 260 -21.57 -5.29 21.77
CA PRO A 260 -22.08 -3.95 21.45
C PRO A 260 -21.41 -2.83 22.26
N LYS A 261 -21.15 -3.07 23.55
CA LYS A 261 -20.50 -2.09 24.43
C LYS A 261 -19.10 -1.68 23.92
N LYS A 262 -18.29 -2.64 23.47
CA LYS A 262 -16.97 -2.36 22.90
C LYS A 262 -17.04 -1.60 21.57
N ALA A 263 -18.01 -1.95 20.73
CA ALA A 263 -18.24 -1.23 19.48
C ALA A 263 -18.66 0.22 19.74
N PHE A 264 -19.47 0.45 20.78
CA PHE A 264 -19.86 1.78 21.23
C PHE A 264 -18.68 2.59 21.77
N GLU A 265 -17.85 2.00 22.64
CA GLU A 265 -16.66 2.67 23.19
C GLU A 265 -15.74 3.19 22.06
N LEU A 266 -15.42 2.35 21.08
CA LEU A 266 -14.63 2.76 19.91
C LEU A 266 -15.32 3.83 19.05
N ALA A 267 -16.65 3.79 18.93
CA ALA A 267 -17.38 4.79 18.17
C ALA A 267 -17.39 6.15 18.89
N ALA A 268 -17.52 6.15 20.21
CA ALA A 268 -17.42 7.34 21.03
C ALA A 268 -16.02 7.97 20.90
N ASP A 269 -14.96 7.16 20.93
CA ASP A 269 -13.57 7.62 20.71
C ASP A 269 -13.43 8.34 19.37
N VAL A 270 -13.97 7.78 18.27
CA VAL A 270 -13.92 8.41 16.94
C VAL A 270 -14.70 9.73 16.90
N ILE A 271 -15.91 9.75 17.47
CA ILE A 271 -16.79 10.92 17.38
C ILE A 271 -16.23 12.10 18.20
N GLN A 272 -15.49 11.83 19.27
CA GLN A 272 -14.84 12.83 20.11
C GLN A 272 -13.44 13.24 19.62
N ASP A 273 -12.76 12.40 18.85
CA ASP A 273 -11.42 12.69 18.33
C ASP A 273 -11.47 13.73 17.20
N ASN A 274 -10.98 14.94 17.51
CA ASN A 274 -11.05 16.07 16.60
C ASN A 274 -10.15 15.96 15.36
N THR A 275 -9.28 14.94 15.31
CA THR A 275 -8.39 14.67 14.17
C THR A 275 -9.10 13.96 13.02
N PHE A 276 -10.29 13.40 13.24
CA PHE A 276 -11.14 12.87 12.17
C PHE A 276 -12.04 13.95 11.58
N ASP A 277 -12.23 13.92 10.26
CA ASP A 277 -13.21 14.80 9.62
C ASP A 277 -14.66 14.45 10.03
N TYR A 278 -15.55 15.44 9.94
CA TYR A 278 -16.96 15.28 10.31
C TYR A 278 -17.67 14.16 9.53
N TYR A 279 -17.41 14.02 8.24
CA TYR A 279 -18.08 13.00 7.42
C TYR A 279 -17.73 11.58 7.86
N PHE A 280 -16.50 11.34 8.30
CA PHE A 280 -16.11 10.07 8.90
C PHE A 280 -16.80 9.85 10.25
N ARG A 281 -16.84 10.86 11.12
CA ARG A 281 -17.54 10.76 12.42
C ARG A 281 -19.03 10.47 12.24
N GLN A 282 -19.69 11.17 11.31
CA GLN A 282 -21.09 10.95 10.93
C GLN A 282 -21.31 9.52 10.41
N ARG A 283 -20.43 9.02 9.54
CA ARG A 283 -20.51 7.65 9.03
C ARG A 283 -20.43 6.60 10.13
N ILE A 284 -19.57 6.81 11.13
CA ILE A 284 -19.47 5.93 12.29
C ILE A 284 -20.74 5.99 13.15
N TYR A 285 -21.25 7.19 13.41
CA TYR A 285 -22.54 7.37 14.10
C TYR A 285 -23.66 6.61 13.40
N ASP A 286 -23.89 6.86 12.10
CA ASP A 286 -24.94 6.22 11.31
C ASP A 286 -24.82 4.69 11.36
N ARG A 287 -23.59 4.19 11.30
CA ARG A 287 -23.34 2.74 11.35
C ARG A 287 -23.70 2.14 12.70
N VAL A 288 -23.35 2.79 13.80
CA VAL A 288 -23.70 2.29 15.15
C VAL A 288 -25.21 2.28 15.34
N MET A 289 -25.91 3.33 14.89
CA MET A 289 -27.37 3.41 14.90
C MET A 289 -27.99 2.26 14.09
N GLN A 290 -27.53 2.05 12.85
CA GLN A 290 -28.01 0.96 11.98
C GLN A 290 -27.75 -0.45 12.53
N MET A 291 -26.80 -0.61 13.44
CA MET A 291 -26.49 -1.88 14.08
C MET A 291 -27.28 -2.12 15.37
N ASN A 292 -28.05 -1.15 15.87
CA ASN A 292 -28.78 -1.20 17.13
C ASN A 292 -27.89 -1.67 18.30
N LEU A 293 -26.69 -1.10 18.41
CA LEU A 293 -25.67 -1.53 19.38
C LEU A 293 -25.77 -0.81 20.72
N VAL A 294 -26.62 0.19 20.84
CA VAL A 294 -26.63 1.15 21.94
C VAL A 294 -28.04 1.29 22.51
N ASP A 295 -28.12 1.64 23.80
CA ASP A 295 -29.37 2.03 24.43
C ASP A 295 -29.68 3.52 24.18
N GLU A 296 -30.88 3.95 24.54
CA GLU A 296 -31.39 5.30 24.31
C GLU A 296 -30.49 6.39 24.93
N ASP A 297 -29.84 6.11 26.05
CA ASP A 297 -28.95 7.06 26.73
C ASP A 297 -27.63 7.21 25.95
N CYS A 298 -27.07 6.10 25.49
CA CYS A 298 -25.89 6.08 24.61
C CYS A 298 -26.17 6.77 23.26
N GLU A 299 -27.37 6.58 22.69
CA GLU A 299 -27.79 7.26 21.45
C GLU A 299 -27.82 8.78 21.63
N LYS A 300 -28.45 9.27 22.70
CA LYS A 300 -28.49 10.71 23.04
C LYS A 300 -27.09 11.29 23.20
N GLN A 301 -26.18 10.55 23.84
CA GLN A 301 -24.81 10.97 24.01
C GLN A 301 -24.07 11.12 22.67
N LEU A 302 -24.17 10.12 21.78
CA LEU A 302 -23.51 10.22 20.46
C LEU A 302 -24.11 11.32 19.59
N ALA A 303 -25.44 11.47 19.62
CA ALA A 303 -26.12 12.52 18.87
C ALA A 303 -25.66 13.92 19.30
N ALA A 304 -25.49 14.15 20.60
CA ALA A 304 -24.96 15.42 21.12
C ALA A 304 -23.52 15.68 20.66
N ASN A 305 -22.67 14.66 20.65
CA ASN A 305 -21.28 14.80 20.20
C ASN A 305 -21.18 15.06 18.69
N ILE A 306 -22.02 14.40 17.88
CA ILE A 306 -22.09 14.65 16.44
C ILE A 306 -22.59 16.06 16.14
N GLN A 307 -23.60 16.54 16.86
CA GLN A 307 -24.05 17.92 16.72
C GLN A 307 -22.94 18.92 17.03
N THR A 308 -22.18 18.67 18.11
CA THR A 308 -21.02 19.49 18.46
C THR A 308 -19.96 19.49 17.34
N ALA A 309 -19.67 18.31 16.76
CA ALA A 309 -18.74 18.19 15.66
C ALA A 309 -19.22 18.90 14.38
N LEU A 310 -20.53 18.92 14.10
CA LEU A 310 -21.12 19.69 13.00
C LEU A 310 -20.94 21.19 13.23
N ASP A 311 -21.19 21.68 14.45
CA ASP A 311 -21.04 23.09 14.80
C ASP A 311 -19.57 23.57 14.69
N GLU A 312 -18.60 22.66 14.81
CA GLU A 312 -17.16 22.91 14.60
C GLU A 312 -16.74 22.91 13.12
N THR A 313 -17.56 22.33 12.22
CA THR A 313 -17.23 22.35 10.79
C THR A 313 -17.47 23.72 10.18
N ILE A 314 -16.53 24.14 9.34
CA ILE A 314 -16.79 25.24 8.41
C ILE A 314 -17.87 24.72 7.46
N GLU A 315 -19.06 25.30 7.56
CA GLU A 315 -20.20 25.00 6.71
C GLU A 315 -19.84 25.37 5.27
N ILE A 316 -19.24 24.41 4.56
CA ILE A 316 -19.16 24.46 3.12
C ILE A 316 -20.50 23.94 2.64
N ASP A 317 -21.44 24.87 2.45
CA ASP A 317 -22.77 24.58 1.92
C ASP A 317 -22.64 24.15 0.46
N VAL A 318 -22.37 22.85 0.26
CA VAL A 318 -22.41 22.20 -1.05
C VAL A 318 -23.71 21.46 -1.12
N GLU A 319 -24.78 22.18 -1.44
CA GLU A 319 -25.89 21.54 -2.13
C GLU A 319 -25.25 20.79 -3.32
N ILE A 320 -25.40 19.45 -3.39
CA ILE A 320 -24.97 18.66 -4.55
C ILE A 320 -26.20 18.55 -5.45
N PRO A 321 -26.42 19.45 -6.43
CA PRO A 321 -27.59 19.40 -7.28
C PRO A 321 -27.80 18.03 -7.94
N GLU A 322 -29.08 17.68 -8.19
CA GLU A 322 -29.50 16.46 -8.91
C GLU A 322 -28.73 16.22 -10.23
N LYS A 323 -28.14 17.27 -10.81
CA LYS A 323 -27.34 17.20 -12.04
C LYS A 323 -25.94 16.57 -11.86
N VAL A 324 -25.32 16.52 -10.67
CA VAL A 324 -24.06 15.78 -10.42
C VAL A 324 -24.36 14.32 -10.22
N ILE A 325 -25.48 14.02 -9.55
CA ILE A 325 -26.02 12.67 -9.52
C ILE A 325 -26.30 12.24 -10.96
N SER A 326 -26.85 13.11 -11.81
CA SER A 326 -27.04 12.85 -13.24
C SER A 326 -25.73 12.68 -14.01
N ALA A 327 -24.66 13.44 -13.72
CA ALA A 327 -23.35 13.29 -14.34
C ALA A 327 -22.66 11.97 -13.96
N LEU A 328 -22.75 11.59 -12.67
CA LEU A 328 -22.30 10.29 -12.16
C LEU A 328 -23.13 9.14 -12.76
N LEU A 329 -24.44 9.31 -12.92
CA LEU A 329 -25.32 8.37 -13.59
C LEU A 329 -25.05 8.31 -15.11
N LEU A 330 -24.75 9.44 -15.76
CA LEU A 330 -24.35 9.50 -17.16
C LEU A 330 -23.02 8.78 -17.37
N SER A 331 -22.03 9.04 -16.51
CA SER A 331 -20.74 8.34 -16.52
C SER A 331 -20.95 6.83 -16.38
N LYS A 332 -21.81 6.38 -15.44
CA LYS A 332 -22.21 4.98 -15.31
C LYS A 332 -22.95 4.44 -16.54
N SER A 333 -23.83 5.23 -17.17
CA SER A 333 -24.58 4.84 -18.38
C SER A 333 -23.71 4.74 -19.63
N MET A 334 -22.60 5.49 -19.66
CA MET A 334 -21.54 5.41 -20.67
C MET A 334 -20.49 4.33 -20.35
N GLY A 335 -20.73 3.49 -19.34
CA GLY A 335 -19.82 2.40 -18.94
C GLY A 335 -18.63 2.84 -18.08
N LEU A 336 -18.53 4.12 -17.71
CA LEU A 336 -17.49 4.66 -16.85
C LEU A 336 -17.82 4.34 -15.37
N HIS A 337 -17.29 3.25 -14.83
CA HIS A 337 -17.18 3.09 -13.37
C HIS A 337 -16.05 3.98 -12.84
N SER A 338 -16.30 5.28 -12.81
CA SER A 338 -15.32 6.29 -12.39
C SER A 338 -15.54 6.66 -10.92
N GLU A 339 -15.02 5.85 -10.01
CA GLU A 339 -14.93 6.14 -8.57
C GLU A 339 -13.97 7.32 -8.31
N GLY A 340 -14.28 8.52 -8.83
CA GLY A 340 -13.49 9.75 -8.68
C GLY A 340 -12.50 10.08 -9.81
N SER A 341 -12.30 9.20 -10.80
CA SER A 341 -11.28 9.42 -11.86
C SER A 341 -11.59 10.60 -12.78
N VAL A 342 -12.87 10.92 -13.02
CA VAL A 342 -13.28 12.10 -13.80
C VAL A 342 -12.82 13.39 -13.11
N TRP A 343 -13.06 13.51 -11.81
CA TRP A 343 -12.69 14.68 -11.02
C TRP A 343 -11.17 14.85 -10.95
N LEU A 344 -10.44 13.76 -10.73
CA LEU A 344 -8.97 13.77 -10.75
C LEU A 344 -8.41 14.17 -12.11
N ALA A 345 -9.05 13.75 -13.21
CA ALA A 345 -8.64 14.13 -14.56
C ALA A 345 -8.91 15.61 -14.84
N LEU A 346 -10.09 16.13 -14.47
CA LEU A 346 -10.39 17.56 -14.59
C LEU A 346 -9.42 18.41 -13.78
N PHE A 347 -9.18 18.03 -12.52
CA PHE A 347 -8.22 18.72 -11.65
C PHE A 347 -6.81 18.67 -12.24
N GLY A 348 -6.34 17.48 -12.64
CA GLY A 348 -5.02 17.28 -13.22
C GLY A 348 -4.78 18.09 -14.48
N LEU A 349 -5.76 18.14 -15.39
CA LEU A 349 -5.62 18.84 -16.66
C LEU A 349 -5.78 20.34 -16.53
N LEU A 350 -6.71 20.82 -15.71
CA LEU A 350 -6.91 22.26 -15.50
C LEU A 350 -5.81 22.86 -14.65
N CYS A 351 -5.30 22.14 -13.65
CA CYS A 351 -4.33 22.65 -12.68
C CYS A 351 -2.94 22.03 -12.84
N TRP A 352 -2.59 21.56 -14.06
CA TRP A 352 -1.34 20.84 -14.31
C TRP A 352 -0.11 21.61 -13.80
N ASN A 353 0.02 22.88 -14.17
CA ASN A 353 1.18 23.70 -13.81
C ASN A 353 1.28 23.94 -12.29
N GLU A 354 0.14 24.06 -11.63
CA GLU A 354 0.06 24.27 -10.19
C GLU A 354 0.44 22.97 -9.44
N ILE A 355 -0.08 21.82 -9.88
CA ILE A 355 0.24 20.50 -9.30
C ILE A 355 1.73 20.16 -9.49
N TYR A 356 2.21 20.30 -10.72
CA TYR A 356 3.58 19.93 -11.13
C TYR A 356 4.60 21.06 -10.97
N ASP A 357 4.32 22.02 -10.09
CA ASP A 357 5.24 23.12 -9.79
C ASP A 357 6.58 22.58 -9.26
N SER A 358 7.62 22.73 -10.08
CA SER A 358 8.99 22.28 -9.79
C SER A 358 9.72 23.17 -8.78
N THR A 359 9.15 24.32 -8.42
CA THR A 359 9.76 25.27 -7.47
C THR A 359 9.48 24.93 -6.01
N VAL A 360 8.54 24.04 -5.74
CA VAL A 360 8.24 23.56 -4.38
C VAL A 360 9.37 22.64 -3.92
N GLU A 361 10.03 23.01 -2.83
CA GLU A 361 11.16 22.28 -2.25
C GLU A 361 10.72 20.92 -1.67
N ASP A 362 11.63 19.95 -1.67
CA ASP A 362 11.52 18.62 -1.04
C ASP A 362 10.40 17.67 -1.54
N VAL A 363 9.51 18.12 -2.43
CA VAL A 363 8.43 17.28 -2.98
C VAL A 363 8.80 16.56 -4.28
N TRP A 364 9.95 16.89 -4.88
CA TRP A 364 10.51 16.29 -6.09
C TRP A 364 11.94 15.79 -5.85
N ILE A 365 12.08 14.50 -5.55
CA ILE A 365 13.36 13.82 -5.26
C ILE A 365 13.82 12.89 -6.39
N SER A 366 12.96 12.62 -7.39
CA SER A 366 13.30 11.80 -8.55
C SER A 366 12.57 12.23 -9.81
N ARG A 367 13.23 12.04 -10.96
CA ARG A 367 12.68 12.28 -12.30
C ARG A 367 11.57 11.30 -12.71
N TYR A 368 11.36 10.25 -11.92
CA TYR A 368 10.36 9.20 -12.18
C TYR A 368 9.07 9.38 -11.35
N GLN A 369 8.94 10.48 -10.61
CA GLN A 369 7.73 10.76 -9.84
C GLN A 369 6.53 11.02 -10.74
N THR A 370 5.41 10.40 -10.40
CA THR A 370 4.11 10.59 -11.05
C THR A 370 3.35 11.80 -10.50
N TYR A 371 3.65 12.22 -9.26
CA TYR A 371 3.03 13.34 -8.57
C TYR A 371 3.94 13.84 -7.43
N PRO A 372 3.75 15.08 -6.92
CA PRO A 372 4.58 15.59 -5.82
C PRO A 372 4.28 14.83 -4.52
N LEU A 373 5.30 14.66 -3.68
CA LEU A 373 5.17 13.82 -2.47
C LEU A 373 4.16 14.34 -1.45
N ASP A 374 3.84 15.63 -1.48
CA ASP A 374 2.89 16.25 -0.57
C ASP A 374 1.42 16.11 -0.99
N LEU A 375 1.12 15.61 -2.20
CA LEU A 375 -0.25 15.55 -2.77
C LEU A 375 -1.30 14.93 -1.83
N TYR A 376 -0.93 13.88 -1.10
CA TYR A 376 -1.85 13.15 -0.20
C TYR A 376 -1.50 13.37 1.28
N VAL A 377 -0.90 14.51 1.61
CA VAL A 377 -0.29 14.78 2.92
C VAL A 377 -1.00 15.94 3.60
N GLY A 378 -2.18 15.64 4.16
CA GLY A 378 -2.99 16.62 4.90
C GLY A 378 -3.18 17.91 4.10
N GLU A 379 -3.00 19.05 4.76
CA GLU A 379 -3.13 20.38 4.14
C GLU A 379 -1.85 20.86 3.43
N MET A 380 -0.75 20.10 3.48
CA MET A 380 0.56 20.57 3.04
C MET A 380 0.60 20.89 1.54
N PHE A 381 -0.04 20.04 0.73
CA PHE A 381 -0.16 20.27 -0.71
C PHE A 381 -0.77 21.62 -1.04
N TRP A 382 -1.85 21.97 -0.32
CA TRP A 382 -2.55 23.24 -0.45
C TRP A 382 -1.67 24.39 0.05
N ILE A 383 -1.16 24.32 1.28
CA ILE A 383 -0.35 25.38 1.89
C ILE A 383 0.84 25.77 1.01
N ASN A 384 1.53 24.79 0.42
CA ASN A 384 2.70 25.01 -0.44
C ASN A 384 2.36 25.73 -1.76
N ARG A 385 1.11 25.66 -2.22
CA ARG A 385 0.66 26.13 -3.55
C ARG A 385 -0.54 27.07 -3.48
N GLN A 386 -0.93 27.52 -2.30
CA GLN A 386 -2.18 28.25 -2.06
C GLN A 386 -2.32 29.43 -3.03
N LYS A 387 -1.29 30.28 -3.11
CA LYS A 387 -1.31 31.47 -3.97
C LYS A 387 -1.46 31.15 -5.46
N THR A 388 -0.84 30.08 -5.94
CA THR A 388 -0.90 29.71 -7.36
C THR A 388 -2.25 29.08 -7.69
N PHE A 389 -2.80 28.25 -6.81
CA PHE A 389 -4.14 27.71 -6.93
C PHE A 389 -5.22 28.78 -6.86
N GLU A 390 -5.19 29.69 -5.88
CA GLU A 390 -6.16 30.78 -5.75
C GLU A 390 -6.22 31.61 -7.03
N LYS A 391 -5.07 32.04 -7.55
CA LYS A 391 -4.98 32.75 -8.84
C LYS A 391 -5.52 31.93 -10.02
N LYS A 392 -5.25 30.62 -10.04
CA LYS A 392 -5.76 29.72 -11.08
C LYS A 392 -7.27 29.63 -11.01
N PHE A 393 -7.84 29.49 -9.83
CA PHE A 393 -9.29 29.41 -9.64
C PHE A 393 -9.99 30.73 -9.99
N GLU A 394 -9.43 31.88 -9.60
CA GLU A 394 -9.91 33.20 -10.05
C GLU A 394 -9.93 33.31 -11.58
N THR A 395 -8.88 32.81 -12.25
CA THR A 395 -8.81 32.78 -13.72
C THR A 395 -9.93 31.91 -14.28
N LEU A 396 -10.09 30.68 -13.78
CA LEU A 396 -11.10 29.73 -14.26
C LEU A 396 -12.54 30.27 -14.09
N GLN A 397 -12.81 31.03 -13.03
CA GLN A 397 -14.12 31.68 -12.79
C GLN A 397 -14.49 32.72 -13.86
N CYS A 398 -13.49 33.32 -14.51
CA CYS A 398 -13.70 34.35 -15.52
C CYS A 398 -13.87 33.77 -16.94
N LEU A 399 -13.64 32.47 -17.13
CA LEU A 399 -13.59 31.84 -18.45
C LEU A 399 -14.91 31.20 -18.86
N SER A 400 -15.30 31.40 -20.12
CA SER A 400 -16.46 30.73 -20.68
C SER A 400 -16.27 29.21 -20.70
N VAL A 401 -17.37 28.46 -20.75
CA VAL A 401 -17.32 26.99 -20.86
C VAL A 401 -16.49 26.56 -22.08
N GLN A 402 -16.58 27.29 -23.19
CA GLN A 402 -15.82 27.03 -24.42
C GLN A 402 -14.31 27.26 -24.23
N ASP A 403 -13.92 28.28 -23.45
CA ASP A 403 -12.52 28.54 -23.14
C ASP A 403 -11.96 27.43 -22.24
N ILE A 404 -12.71 26.99 -21.23
CA ILE A 404 -12.28 25.90 -20.36
C ILE A 404 -12.18 24.58 -21.13
N GLN A 405 -13.12 24.27 -22.03
CA GLN A 405 -13.01 23.11 -22.92
C GLN A 405 -11.77 23.20 -23.83
N SER A 406 -11.46 24.39 -24.34
CA SER A 406 -10.27 24.63 -25.15
C SER A 406 -8.98 24.42 -24.34
N MET A 407 -8.94 24.87 -23.07
CA MET A 407 -7.83 24.62 -22.15
C MET A 407 -7.65 23.13 -21.84
N LEU A 408 -8.75 22.41 -21.57
CA LEU A 408 -8.72 20.97 -21.33
C LEU A 408 -8.17 20.22 -22.54
N ARG A 409 -8.64 20.56 -23.75
CA ARG A 409 -8.15 19.96 -25.00
C ARG A 409 -6.67 20.24 -25.23
N ALA A 410 -6.22 21.46 -24.93
CA ALA A 410 -4.80 21.83 -25.04
C ALA A 410 -3.94 21.02 -24.05
N SER A 411 -4.33 21.02 -22.77
CA SER A 411 -3.63 20.27 -21.71
C SER A 411 -3.63 18.75 -21.98
N TRP A 412 -4.74 18.21 -22.48
CA TRP A 412 -4.80 16.80 -22.91
C TRP A 412 -3.76 16.50 -23.97
N ARG A 413 -3.75 17.28 -25.07
CA ARG A 413 -2.80 17.07 -26.18
C ARG A 413 -1.34 17.20 -25.78
N GLU A 414 -1.05 18.06 -24.81
CA GLU A 414 0.30 18.28 -24.31
C GLU A 414 0.77 17.15 -23.40
N HIS A 415 -0.13 16.57 -22.60
CA HIS A 415 0.22 15.70 -21.48
C HIS A 415 -0.23 14.23 -21.63
N GLU A 416 -0.97 13.89 -22.68
CA GLU A 416 -1.49 12.54 -22.90
C GLU A 416 -0.39 11.47 -22.80
N GLY A 417 -0.66 10.43 -22.01
CA GLY A 417 0.27 9.31 -21.78
C GLY A 417 1.39 9.61 -20.76
N ILE A 418 1.50 10.83 -20.23
CA ILE A 418 2.42 11.13 -19.12
C ILE A 418 1.85 10.53 -17.83
N ASN A 419 2.65 9.69 -17.16
CA ASN A 419 2.31 9.15 -15.84
C ASN A 419 2.04 10.31 -14.87
N SER A 420 0.77 10.45 -14.46
CA SER A 420 0.26 11.57 -13.68
C SER A 420 -0.90 11.13 -12.79
N ILE A 421 -1.54 12.07 -12.08
CA ILE A 421 -2.81 11.83 -11.38
C ILE A 421 -3.97 11.53 -12.34
N VAL A 422 -3.81 11.80 -13.64
CA VAL A 422 -4.81 11.52 -14.67
C VAL A 422 -4.72 10.04 -15.06
N LYS A 423 -5.81 9.31 -14.85
CA LYS A 423 -5.93 7.92 -15.31
C LYS A 423 -6.32 7.89 -16.79
N TRP A 424 -5.33 8.03 -17.68
CA TRP A 424 -5.56 8.11 -19.13
C TRP A 424 -6.39 6.93 -19.67
N ASP A 425 -6.08 5.71 -19.24
CA ASP A 425 -6.78 4.49 -19.67
C ASP A 425 -8.25 4.43 -19.24
N ALA A 426 -8.71 5.34 -18.38
CA ALA A 426 -10.11 5.45 -17.99
C ALA A 426 -10.96 6.19 -19.03
N PHE A 427 -10.36 6.84 -20.04
CA PHE A 427 -11.07 7.66 -21.02
C PHE A 427 -10.74 7.19 -22.44
N GLU A 428 -11.75 7.04 -23.28
CA GLU A 428 -11.55 6.65 -24.68
C GLU A 428 -10.97 7.78 -25.53
N SER A 429 -11.29 9.04 -25.19
CA SER A 429 -10.81 10.21 -25.92
C SER A 429 -10.98 11.51 -25.13
N SER A 430 -10.35 12.60 -25.60
CA SER A 430 -10.52 13.93 -25.02
C SER A 430 -11.95 14.47 -25.16
N GLU A 431 -12.69 14.08 -26.21
CA GLU A 431 -14.09 14.50 -26.41
C GLU A 431 -14.99 14.02 -25.28
N MET A 432 -14.73 12.83 -24.73
CA MET A 432 -15.44 12.32 -23.55
C MET A 432 -15.23 13.23 -22.34
N LEU A 433 -13.98 13.67 -22.13
CA LEU A 433 -13.64 14.55 -21.02
C LEU A 433 -14.17 15.97 -21.23
N GLU A 434 -14.21 16.47 -22.46
CA GLU A 434 -14.82 17.76 -22.80
C GLU A 434 -16.35 17.76 -22.62
N PHE A 435 -17.00 16.64 -22.92
CA PHE A 435 -18.43 16.46 -22.66
C PHE A 435 -18.70 16.39 -21.14
N LEU A 436 -17.90 15.63 -20.39
CA LEU A 436 -17.98 15.60 -18.93
C LEU A 436 -17.68 16.97 -18.33
N ALA A 437 -16.69 17.69 -18.86
CA ALA A 437 -16.39 19.05 -18.48
C ALA A 437 -17.55 19.98 -18.80
N TYR A 438 -18.21 19.89 -19.95
CA TYR A 438 -19.42 20.67 -20.23
C TYR A 438 -20.51 20.44 -19.18
N VAL A 439 -20.74 19.18 -18.80
CA VAL A 439 -21.72 18.80 -17.77
C VAL A 439 -21.30 19.29 -16.38
N CYS A 440 -20.01 19.22 -16.05
CA CYS A 440 -19.44 19.63 -14.76
C CYS A 440 -19.16 21.15 -14.65
N LEU A 441 -18.93 21.88 -15.74
CA LEU A 441 -18.53 23.30 -15.75
C LEU A 441 -19.72 24.25 -15.92
N GLN A 442 -20.87 23.76 -16.38
CA GLN A 442 -22.14 24.46 -16.11
C GLN A 442 -22.39 24.66 -14.61
N TRP A 443 -21.61 24.02 -13.72
CA TRP A 443 -21.70 24.17 -12.27
C TRP A 443 -20.87 25.31 -11.69
N ILE A 444 -19.67 25.59 -12.23
CA ILE A 444 -18.76 26.64 -11.71
C ILE A 444 -19.40 28.03 -11.79
N TYR A 445 -20.32 28.23 -12.73
CA TYR A 445 -21.03 29.49 -12.90
C TYR A 445 -22.20 29.71 -11.94
N PHE A 446 -22.64 28.70 -11.17
CA PHE A 446 -23.82 28.81 -10.30
C PHE A 446 -23.53 28.69 -8.80
N TYR A 447 -22.34 28.26 -8.36
CA TYR A 447 -21.97 28.20 -6.94
C TYR A 447 -20.50 28.62 -6.69
N PRO A 448 -20.18 29.26 -5.53
CA PRO A 448 -18.82 29.70 -5.20
C PRO A 448 -17.87 28.50 -5.07
N VAL A 449 -16.68 28.57 -5.69
CA VAL A 449 -15.70 27.47 -5.83
C VAL A 449 -15.05 27.00 -4.51
N HIS A 450 -15.30 27.66 -3.38
CA HIS A 450 -14.81 27.23 -2.06
C HIS A 450 -15.35 25.86 -1.62
N SER A 451 -16.29 25.29 -2.37
CA SER A 451 -16.96 24.02 -2.08
C SER A 451 -16.50 22.80 -2.86
N ILE A 452 -15.58 22.96 -3.82
CA ILE A 452 -15.24 21.89 -4.77
C ILE A 452 -13.80 21.35 -4.60
N PHE A 453 -12.89 22.13 -3.99
CA PHE A 453 -11.47 21.78 -3.89
C PHE A 453 -10.99 21.64 -2.45
#